data_AF-V6F143-F1
#
_entry.id   AF-V6F143-F1
#
_cell.length_a   1.000
_cell.length_b   1.000
_cell.length_c   1.000
_cell.angle_alpha   90.00
_cell.angle_beta   90.00
_cell.angle_gamma   90.00
#
_symmetry.space_group_name_H-M   'P 1'
#
loop_
_entity.id
_entity.type
_entity.pdbx_description
1 polymer ?
#
loop_
_entity_poly.entity_id
_entity_poly.type
_entity_poly.pdbx_seq_one_letter_code
_entity_poly.pdbx_strand_id
1 'polypeptide(L)' 'MLEVAKWVAANTPFDRLYFYGRDRPIHVSYGPENKREVFELVPTLGGKRIPRRIPIQKLSSST' A
#
# COMPACT_ATOMS: atom_id res chain seq x y z
N MET A 1 5.08 3.73 9.72
CA MET A 1 4.43 2.65 8.94
C MET A 1 5.05 2.33 7.58
N LEU A 2 5.82 3.22 6.92
CA LEU A 2 6.48 2.87 5.64
C LEU A 2 7.42 1.65 5.75
N GLU A 3 8.23 1.58 6.81
CA GLU A 3 9.14 0.45 7.04
C GLU A 3 8.38 -0.88 7.16
N VAL A 4 7.32 -0.91 7.96
CA VAL A 4 6.45 -2.09 8.11
C VAL A 4 5.81 -2.47 6.78
N ALA A 5 5.35 -1.49 5.99
CA ALA A 5 4.77 -1.74 4.67
C ALA A 5 5.77 -2.44 3.73
N LYS A 6 7.04 -1.99 3.74
CA LYS A 6 8.13 -2.62 2.99
C LYS A 6 8.43 -4.01 3.51
N TRP A 7 8.47 -4.18 4.83
CA TRP A 7 8.74 -5.47 5.45
C TRP A 7 7.66 -6.49 5.10
N VAL A 8 6.37 -6.14 5.19
CA VAL A 8 5.25 -7.00 4.78
C VAL A 8 5.37 -7.36 3.30
N ALA A 9 5.58 -6.37 2.43
CA ALA A 9 5.70 -6.57 0.99
C ALA A 9 6.87 -7.49 0.59
N ALA A 10 7.91 -7.57 1.42
CA ALA A 10 9.07 -8.43 1.19
C ALA A 10 8.94 -9.83 1.82
N ASN A 11 8.29 -9.94 2.98
CA ASN A 11 8.41 -11.12 3.84
C ASN A 11 7.13 -11.96 3.99
N THR A 12 5.97 -11.46 3.55
CA THR A 12 4.71 -12.20 3.74
C THR A 12 3.99 -12.46 2.41
N PRO A 13 3.15 -13.50 2.35
CA PRO A 13 2.12 -13.60 1.31
C PRO A 13 0.99 -12.61 1.61
N PHE A 14 0.42 -12.00 0.58
CA PHE A 14 -0.71 -11.08 0.68
C PHE A 14 -1.41 -10.93 -0.66
N ASP A 15 -2.71 -10.60 -0.64
CA ASP A 15 -3.43 -10.26 -1.85
C ASP A 15 -3.23 -8.78 -2.20
N ARG A 16 -3.55 -7.87 -1.27
CA ARG A 16 -3.40 -6.43 -1.47
C ARG A 16 -2.84 -5.74 -0.24
N LEU A 17 -1.96 -4.77 -0.46
CA LEU A 17 -1.45 -3.86 0.56
C LEU A 17 -1.85 -2.44 0.19
N TYR A 18 -2.61 -1.77 1.05
CA TYR A 18 -2.91 -0.35 0.90
C TYR A 18 -2.07 0.49 1.87
N PHE A 19 -1.31 1.41 1.30
CA PHE A 19 -0.44 2.35 2.00
C PHE A 19 -1.09 3.73 2.04
N TYR A 20 -1.38 4.22 3.25
CA TYR A 20 -2.15 5.45 3.47
C TYR A 20 -1.27 6.68 3.76
N GLY A 21 0.01 6.45 4.03
CA GLY A 21 0.98 7.48 4.40
C GLY A 21 2.00 6.94 5.41
N ARG A 22 3.12 7.65 5.57
CA ARG A 22 4.24 7.19 6.42
C ARG A 22 3.81 6.93 7.86
N ASP A 23 2.95 7.77 8.41
CA ASP A 23 2.53 7.74 9.83
C ASP A 23 1.07 7.30 10.01
N ARG A 24 0.51 6.65 8.98
CA ARG A 24 -0.86 6.09 8.99
C ARG A 24 -0.81 4.58 8.95
N PRO A 25 -1.81 3.87 9.52
CA PRO A 25 -1.86 2.41 9.45
C PRO A 25 -1.86 1.93 8.00
N ILE A 26 -1.41 0.69 7.82
CA ILE A 26 -1.52 -0.03 6.55
C ILE A 26 -2.70 -0.99 6.61
N HIS A 27 -3.34 -1.20 5.47
CA HIS A 27 -4.31 -2.27 5.30
C HIS A 27 -3.67 -3.40 4.50
N VAL A 28 -3.83 -4.64 4.96
CA VAL A 28 -3.34 -5.83 4.27
C VAL A 28 -4.47 -6.84 4.21
N SER A 29 -4.74 -7.37 3.02
CA SER A 29 -5.66 -8.49 2.80
C SER A 29 -4.90 -9.75 2.44
N TYR A 30 -5.46 -10.90 2.81
CA TYR A 30 -4.97 -12.23 2.42
C TYR A 30 -6.10 -12.98 1.72
N GLY A 31 -5.80 -13.57 0.57
CA GLY A 31 -6.75 -14.29 -0.25
C GLY A 31 -6.04 -15.34 -1.12
N PRO A 32 -6.78 -16.31 -1.67
CA PRO A 32 -6.20 -17.44 -2.39
C PRO A 32 -5.45 -17.03 -3.67
N GLU A 33 -5.77 -15.87 -4.23
CA GLU A 33 -5.14 -15.36 -5.46
C GLU A 33 -3.72 -14.83 -5.23
N ASN A 34 -3.38 -14.41 -4.00
CA ASN A 34 -2.05 -13.90 -3.62
C ASN A 34 -1.50 -12.89 -4.64
N LYS A 35 -2.33 -11.92 -5.06
CA LYS A 35 -2.00 -10.99 -6.16
C LYS A 35 -0.79 -10.09 -5.89
N ARG A 36 -0.41 -9.92 -4.62
CA ARG A 36 0.68 -9.05 -4.16
C ARG A 36 0.60 -7.62 -4.71
N GLU A 37 -0.62 -7.10 -4.87
CA GLU A 37 -0.81 -5.74 -5.39
C GLU A 37 -0.61 -4.70 -4.29
N VAL A 38 0.04 -3.59 -4.65
CA VAL A 38 0.24 -2.46 -3.73
C VAL A 38 -0.54 -1.26 -4.24
N PHE A 39 -1.25 -0.62 -3.33
CA PHE A 39 -2.03 0.58 -3.58
C PHE A 39 -1.57 1.70 -2.66
N GLU A 40 -1.48 2.90 -3.20
CA GLU A 40 -1.22 4.13 -2.46
C GLU A 40 -2.45 5.03 -2.53
N LEU A 41 -2.88 5.59 -1.39
CA LEU A 41 -3.95 6.58 -1.42
C LEU A 41 -3.41 7.96 -1.81
N VAL A 42 -3.77 8.40 -3.00
CA VAL A 42 -3.42 9.72 -3.53
C VAL A 42 -4.56 10.71 -3.32
N PRO A 43 -4.28 11.96 -2.93
CA PRO A 43 -5.30 13.00 -2.87
C PRO A 43 -5.77 13.37 -4.29
N THR A 44 -7.06 13.67 -4.40
CA THR A 44 -7.67 14.25 -5.61
C THR A 44 -7.93 15.74 -5.37
N LEU A 45 -8.17 16.49 -6.45
CA LEU A 45 -8.49 17.93 -6.39
C LEU A 45 -9.69 18.25 -5.48
N GLY A 46 -10.62 17.30 -5.30
CA GLY A 46 -11.79 17.43 -4.41
C GLY A 46 -11.58 16.99 -2.96
N GLY A 47 -10.33 16.80 -2.51
CA GLY A 47 -10.00 16.41 -1.13
C GLY A 47 -10.25 14.94 -0.78
N LYS A 48 -10.96 14.18 -1.64
CA LYS A 48 -11.06 12.72 -1.53
C LYS A 48 -9.72 12.08 -1.82
N ARG A 49 -9.41 10.97 -1.15
CA ARG A 49 -8.27 10.13 -1.47
C ARG A 49 -8.73 8.88 -2.21
N ILE A 50 -8.02 8.49 -3.26
CA ILE A 50 -8.34 7.30 -4.05
C ILE A 50 -7.15 6.34 -4.06
N PRO A 51 -7.39 5.02 -3.98
CA PRO A 51 -6.32 4.03 -4.09
C PRO A 51 -5.83 3.97 -5.54
N ARG A 52 -4.51 4.09 -5.71
CA ARG A 52 -3.82 3.97 -6.99
C ARG A 52 -2.83 2.82 -6.91
N ARG A 53 -2.92 1.86 -7.84
CA ARG A 53 -1.97 0.75 -7.89
C ARG A 53 -0.56 1.28 -8.22
N ILE A 54 0.43 0.82 -7.48
CA ILE A 54 1.84 1.14 -7.68
C ILE A 54 2.69 -0.14 -7.71
N PRO A 55 3.85 -0.15 -8.40
CA PRO A 55 4.84 -1.21 -8.23
C PRO A 55 5.37 -1.25 -6.79
N ILE A 56 5.69 -2.43 -6.26
CA ILE A 56 6.27 -2.60 -4.91
C ILE A 56 7.54 -1.76 -4.74
N GLN A 57 8.37 -1.62 -5.79
CA GLN A 57 9.60 -0.83 -5.78
C GLN A 57 9.33 0.68 -5.60
N LYS A 58 8.15 1.15 -5.99
CA LYS A 58 7.70 2.53 -5.81
C LYS A 58 7.02 2.76 -4.46
N LEU A 59 7.05 1.79 -3.55
CA LEU A 59 6.65 1.99 -2.16
C LEU A 59 7.69 2.87 -1.44
N SER A 60 7.67 4.14 -1.79
CA SER A 60 8.55 5.20 -1.31
C SER A 60 7.67 6.40 -1.07
N SER A 61 7.50 6.74 0.22
CA SER A 61 7.07 8.05 0.70
C SER A 61 6.17 8.84 -0.26
N SER A 62 4.86 8.65 -0.19
CA SER A 62 3.99 9.80 -0.48
C SER A 62 4.28 10.84 0.59
N THR A 63 4.73 12.00 0.12
CA THR A 63 5.04 13.24 0.85
C THR A 63 4.06 13.53 1.98
#